data_AF-A0A932K2P6-F1
#
_entry.id   AF-A0A932K2P6-F1
#
_cell.length_a   1.000
_cell.length_b   1.000
_cell.length_c   1.000
_cell.angle_alpha   90.00
_cell.angle_beta   90.00
_cell.angle_gamma   90.00
#
_symmetry.space_group_name_H-M   'P 1'
#
loop_
_entity.id
_entity.type
_entity.pdbx_description
1 polymer ?
#
loop_
_entity_poly.entity_id
_entity_poly.type
_entity_poly.pdbx_seq_one_letter_code
_entity_poly.pdbx_strand_id
1 'polypeptide(L)'
;GNWNGEDIVRIIAKQPATARFISRHLYNFFVADEPQVPAWQHTPPRDPEAIKRLEQEYFRSDSNIGSMLRVLFNSDFFKKARFAKVKSPVETVVGTTRLMGDFTFPKPGLNALALSIRYMGQDLLNPPTVEGWHTGKEWIDSGTLVERINFTADRVGNVNLPGVRDIIARLRAEGPTLTPERLVDGCLQLLGGYELSEETRSELVALARNAGEIQTGAEKFSSRVAQMLQSIVATTEYLFA
;
A
#
# COMPACT_ATOMS: atom_id res chain seq x y z
N GLY A 1 -17.57 30.04 -35.20
CA GLY A 1 -18.69 29.16 -34.82
C GLY A 1 -19.21 29.56 -33.45
N ASN A 2 -20.38 29.07 -33.05
CA ASN A 2 -21.11 29.53 -31.85
C ASN A 2 -20.73 28.81 -30.55
N TRP A 3 -19.58 28.12 -30.51
CA TRP A 3 -19.16 27.33 -29.35
C TRP A 3 -18.38 28.19 -28.36
N ASN A 4 -18.62 28.00 -27.07
CA ASN A 4 -17.84 28.60 -25.99
C ASN A 4 -16.91 27.57 -25.31
N GLY A 5 -16.22 27.99 -24.25
CA GLY A 5 -15.32 27.11 -23.48
C GLY A 5 -16.03 25.91 -22.83
N GLU A 6 -17.26 26.08 -22.36
CA GLU A 6 -18.05 25.01 -21.73
C GLU A 6 -18.51 23.97 -22.76
N ASP A 7 -18.83 24.41 -23.97
CA ASP A 7 -19.18 23.50 -25.08
C ASP A 7 -18.00 22.60 -25.42
N ILE A 8 -16.77 23.13 -25.41
CA ILE A 8 -15.55 22.33 -25.64
C ILE A 8 -15.45 21.22 -24.59
N VAL A 9 -15.61 21.55 -23.30
CA VAL A 9 -15.57 20.56 -22.20
C VAL A 9 -16.67 19.51 -22.38
N ARG A 10 -17.89 19.93 -22.68
CA ARG A 10 -19.04 19.03 -22.89
C ARG A 10 -18.82 18.07 -24.06
N ILE A 11 -18.22 18.56 -25.15
CA ILE A 11 -17.95 17.76 -26.35
C ILE A 11 -16.85 16.74 -26.07
N ILE A 12 -15.78 17.15 -25.39
CA ILE A 12 -14.67 16.26 -25.02
C ILE A 12 -15.17 15.18 -24.05
N ALA A 13 -15.95 15.56 -23.02
CA ALA A 13 -16.48 14.62 -22.03
C ALA A 13 -17.36 13.50 -22.64
N LYS A 14 -17.95 13.73 -23.82
CA LYS A 14 -18.74 12.74 -24.56
C LYS A 14 -17.91 11.82 -25.45
N GLN A 15 -16.61 12.06 -25.59
CA GLN A 15 -15.74 11.22 -26.42
C GLN A 15 -15.43 9.90 -25.70
N PRO A 16 -15.43 8.76 -26.40
CA PRO A 16 -14.98 7.48 -25.85
C PRO A 16 -13.57 7.53 -25.26
N ALA A 17 -12.69 8.38 -25.82
CA ALA A 17 -11.35 8.60 -25.30
C ALA A 17 -11.36 9.11 -23.83
N THR A 18 -12.29 9.99 -23.47
CA THR A 18 -12.41 10.50 -22.10
C THR A 18 -12.89 9.41 -21.14
N ALA A 19 -13.90 8.64 -21.53
CA ALA A 19 -14.38 7.50 -20.74
C ALA A 19 -13.23 6.49 -20.50
N ARG A 20 -12.45 6.17 -21.53
CA ARG A 20 -11.29 5.27 -21.43
C ARG A 20 -10.21 5.81 -20.51
N PHE A 21 -9.87 7.09 -20.68
CA PHE A 21 -8.85 7.75 -19.90
C PHE A 21 -9.19 7.74 -18.40
N ILE A 22 -10.43 8.10 -18.05
CA ILE A 22 -10.92 8.07 -16.66
C ILE A 22 -10.95 6.63 -16.12
N SER A 23 -11.51 5.69 -16.88
CA SER A 23 -11.56 4.27 -16.50
C SER A 23 -10.18 3.70 -16.19
N ARG A 24 -9.17 4.04 -17.01
CA ARG A 24 -7.80 3.58 -16.82
C ARG A 24 -7.13 4.24 -15.62
N HIS A 25 -7.40 5.51 -15.33
CA HIS A 25 -6.95 6.15 -14.09
C HIS A 25 -7.57 5.50 -12.84
N LEU A 26 -8.87 5.24 -12.85
CA LEU A 26 -9.55 4.57 -11.73
C LEU A 26 -8.99 3.16 -11.52
N TYR A 27 -8.79 2.40 -12.60
CA TYR A 27 -8.18 1.07 -12.54
C TYR A 27 -6.73 1.13 -12.03
N ASN A 28 -5.91 2.05 -12.56
CA ASN A 28 -4.53 2.24 -12.12
C ASN A 28 -4.47 2.55 -10.62
N PHE A 29 -5.35 3.42 -10.14
CA PHE A 29 -5.32 3.85 -8.74
C PHE A 29 -5.82 2.77 -7.77
N PHE A 30 -6.90 2.06 -8.09
CA PHE A 30 -7.55 1.16 -7.13
C PHE A 30 -7.27 -0.33 -7.32
N VAL A 31 -6.80 -0.78 -8.49
CA VAL A 31 -6.78 -2.20 -8.83
C VAL A 31 -5.37 -2.72 -9.09
N ALA A 32 -4.64 -2.15 -10.05
CA ALA A 32 -3.31 -2.65 -10.40
C ALA A 32 -2.45 -1.53 -10.98
N ASP A 33 -1.13 -1.66 -10.83
CA ASP A 33 -0.19 -0.73 -11.44
C ASP A 33 -0.21 -0.85 -12.97
N GLU A 34 -0.69 0.19 -13.64
CA GLU A 34 -0.64 0.37 -15.08
C GLU A 34 0.72 0.96 -15.52
N PRO A 35 1.08 0.86 -16.82
CA PRO A 35 2.15 1.67 -17.39
C PRO A 35 1.93 3.17 -17.12
N GLN A 36 2.99 3.98 -17.19
CA GLN A 36 2.85 5.42 -17.02
C GLN A 36 1.95 6.04 -18.11
N VAL A 37 1.25 7.12 -17.75
CA VAL A 37 0.22 7.77 -18.60
C VAL A 37 0.68 8.05 -20.04
N PRO A 38 1.92 8.52 -20.31
CA PRO A 38 2.38 8.77 -21.69
C PRO A 38 2.38 7.53 -22.58
N ALA A 39 2.58 6.34 -22.00
CA ALA A 39 2.58 5.08 -22.75
C ALA A 39 1.18 4.61 -23.13
N TRP A 40 0.12 5.19 -22.56
CA TRP A 40 -1.24 4.67 -22.71
C TRP A 40 -1.78 4.69 -24.14
N GLN A 41 -1.23 5.56 -25.00
CA GLN A 41 -1.61 5.64 -26.41
C GLN A 41 -1.09 4.44 -27.22
N HIS A 42 -0.01 3.80 -26.78
CA HIS A 42 0.67 2.73 -27.50
C HIS A 42 0.68 1.40 -26.74
N THR A 43 0.36 1.44 -25.44
CA THR A 43 0.32 0.27 -24.57
C THR A 43 -1.12 0.02 -24.11
N PRO A 44 -1.71 -1.15 -24.42
CA PRO A 44 -3.05 -1.50 -23.96
C PRO A 44 -3.10 -1.58 -22.41
N PRO A 45 -4.30 -1.42 -21.82
CA PRO A 45 -4.48 -1.65 -20.38
C PRO A 45 -4.21 -3.11 -20.02
N ARG A 46 -3.81 -3.35 -18.77
CA ARG A 46 -3.54 -4.71 -18.25
C ARG A 46 -4.80 -5.59 -18.24
N ASP A 47 -5.96 -4.99 -18.04
CA ASP A 47 -7.27 -5.65 -18.11
C ASP A 47 -8.22 -4.86 -19.03
N PRO A 48 -8.19 -5.11 -20.35
CA PRO A 48 -9.06 -4.43 -21.31
C PRO A 48 -10.57 -4.60 -21.02
N GLU A 49 -10.98 -5.72 -20.44
CA GLU A 49 -12.39 -5.99 -20.14
C GLU A 49 -12.86 -5.19 -18.92
N ALA A 50 -12.02 -5.06 -17.88
CA ALA A 50 -12.32 -4.16 -16.75
C ALA A 50 -12.45 -2.71 -17.21
N ILE A 51 -11.53 -2.22 -18.06
CA ILE A 51 -11.60 -0.86 -18.60
C ILE A 51 -12.87 -0.67 -19.43
N LYS A 52 -13.19 -1.62 -20.32
CA LYS A 52 -14.41 -1.57 -21.15
C LYS A 52 -15.67 -1.55 -20.29
N ARG A 53 -15.73 -2.32 -19.20
CA ARG A 53 -16.85 -2.32 -18.27
C ARG A 53 -17.05 -0.96 -17.59
N LEU A 54 -15.95 -0.30 -17.20
CA LEU A 54 -15.99 1.05 -16.63
C LEU A 54 -16.37 2.10 -17.69
N GLU A 55 -15.87 2.00 -18.92
CA GLU A 55 -16.26 2.87 -20.05
C GLU A 55 -17.77 2.79 -20.33
N GLN A 56 -18.33 1.57 -20.35
CA GLN A 56 -19.77 1.38 -20.53
C GLN A 56 -20.56 2.03 -19.40
N GLU A 57 -20.11 1.90 -18.15
CA GLU A 57 -20.77 2.51 -17.00
C GLU A 57 -20.72 4.04 -17.06
N TYR A 58 -19.60 4.61 -17.50
CA TYR A 58 -19.48 6.06 -17.72
C TYR A 58 -20.60 6.57 -18.62
N PHE A 59 -20.81 5.96 -19.80
CA PHE A 59 -21.88 6.41 -20.70
C PHE A 59 -23.30 6.07 -20.21
N ARG A 60 -23.48 4.88 -19.62
CA ARG A 60 -24.78 4.43 -19.10
C ARG A 60 -25.31 5.34 -17.99
N SER A 61 -24.42 5.92 -17.21
CA SER A 61 -24.73 6.75 -16.04
C SER A 61 -24.61 8.26 -16.28
N ASP A 62 -24.53 8.69 -17.54
CA ASP A 62 -24.32 10.08 -17.94
C ASP A 62 -23.07 10.71 -17.28
N SER A 63 -21.94 10.03 -17.44
CA SER A 63 -20.61 10.41 -16.95
C SER A 63 -20.47 10.46 -15.43
N ASN A 64 -21.28 9.68 -14.69
CA ASN A 64 -21.25 9.68 -13.22
C ASN A 64 -20.09 8.82 -12.66
N ILE A 65 -19.06 9.49 -12.16
CA ILE A 65 -17.88 8.84 -11.54
C ILE A 65 -18.25 7.97 -10.33
N GLY A 66 -19.22 8.39 -9.52
CA GLY A 66 -19.69 7.60 -8.38
C GLY A 66 -20.30 6.26 -8.81
N SER A 67 -20.96 6.22 -9.97
CA SER A 67 -21.48 4.99 -10.55
C SER A 67 -20.36 4.07 -11.03
N MET A 68 -19.33 4.62 -11.68
CA MET A 68 -18.12 3.87 -12.06
C MET A 68 -17.42 3.27 -10.85
N LEU A 69 -17.22 4.05 -9.79
CA LEU A 69 -16.61 3.59 -8.54
C LEU A 69 -17.42 2.47 -7.89
N ARG A 70 -18.76 2.53 -7.94
CA ARG A 70 -19.62 1.44 -7.47
C ARG A 70 -19.40 0.16 -8.28
N VAL A 71 -19.28 0.25 -9.60
CA VAL A 71 -18.96 -0.91 -10.45
C VAL A 71 -17.56 -1.45 -10.11
N LEU A 72 -16.58 -0.56 -9.97
CA LEU A 72 -15.20 -0.91 -9.62
C LEU A 72 -15.13 -1.65 -8.29
N PHE A 73 -15.63 -1.07 -7.20
CA PHE A 73 -15.49 -1.65 -5.86
C PHE A 73 -16.30 -2.93 -5.64
N ASN A 74 -17.32 -3.19 -6.47
CA ASN A 74 -18.10 -4.43 -6.40
C ASN A 74 -17.61 -5.52 -7.38
N SER A 75 -16.61 -5.23 -8.22
CA SER A 75 -16.10 -6.16 -9.22
C SER A 75 -15.21 -7.24 -8.62
N ASP A 76 -15.02 -8.33 -9.36
CA ASP A 76 -14.08 -9.39 -8.97
C ASP A 76 -12.62 -8.97 -9.16
N PHE A 77 -12.32 -8.13 -10.16
CA PHE A 77 -10.96 -7.64 -10.37
C PHE A 77 -10.49 -6.77 -9.18
N PHE A 78 -11.38 -5.97 -8.58
CA PHE A 78 -11.04 -5.22 -7.37
C PHE A 78 -10.87 -6.13 -6.16
N LYS A 79 -11.77 -7.10 -5.96
CA LYS A 79 -11.67 -8.04 -4.82
C LYS A 79 -10.41 -8.90 -4.85
N LYS A 80 -9.87 -9.17 -6.05
CA LYS A 80 -8.63 -9.92 -6.26
C LYS A 80 -7.36 -9.05 -6.23
N ALA A 81 -7.48 -7.73 -6.12
CA ALA A 81 -6.36 -6.79 -6.19
C ALA A 81 -5.56 -6.63 -4.88
N ARG A 82 -5.89 -7.40 -3.83
CA ARG A 82 -5.20 -7.31 -2.54
C ARG A 82 -3.70 -7.55 -2.75
N PHE A 83 -2.86 -6.63 -2.26
CA PHE A 83 -1.39 -6.67 -2.39
C PHE A 83 -0.87 -6.67 -3.84
N ALA A 84 -1.71 -6.33 -4.83
CA ALA A 84 -1.31 -6.28 -6.24
C ALA A 84 -0.62 -4.97 -6.66
N LYS A 85 -0.61 -3.97 -5.77
CA LYS A 85 -0.06 -2.65 -6.02
C LYS A 85 1.10 -2.37 -5.08
N VAL A 86 2.12 -1.71 -5.61
CA VAL A 86 3.16 -1.12 -4.78
C VAL A 86 2.61 0.16 -4.16
N LYS A 87 2.55 0.24 -2.82
CA LYS A 87 2.21 1.49 -2.12
C LYS A 87 3.10 2.63 -2.60
N SER A 88 2.56 3.82 -2.77
CA SER A 88 3.34 5.06 -2.90
C SER A 88 4.05 5.42 -1.58
N PRO A 89 5.08 6.27 -1.59
CA PRO A 89 5.73 6.76 -0.37
C PRO A 89 4.77 7.29 0.70
N VAL A 90 3.76 8.09 0.29
CA VAL A 90 2.75 8.60 1.22
C VAL A 90 1.92 7.48 1.85
N GLU A 91 1.52 6.47 1.07
CA GLU A 91 0.77 5.32 1.56
C GLU A 91 1.60 4.49 2.54
N THR A 92 2.88 4.29 2.26
CA THR A 92 3.80 3.57 3.15
C THR A 92 3.97 4.31 4.49
N VAL A 93 4.26 5.61 4.46
CA VAL A 93 4.51 6.40 5.68
C VAL A 93 3.23 6.58 6.49
N VAL A 94 2.13 6.99 5.87
CA VAL A 94 0.86 7.21 6.55
C VAL A 94 0.25 5.88 7.00
N GLY A 95 0.30 4.84 6.17
CA GLY A 95 -0.19 3.51 6.50
C GLY A 95 0.53 2.92 7.72
N THR A 96 1.86 2.98 7.74
CA THR A 96 2.66 2.52 8.89
C THR A 96 2.38 3.35 10.13
N THR A 97 2.31 4.68 10.02
CA THR A 97 2.01 5.57 11.16
C THR A 97 0.62 5.27 11.75
N ARG A 98 -0.36 5.00 10.88
CA ARG A 98 -1.71 4.58 11.29
C ARG A 98 -1.70 3.22 11.99
N LEU A 99 -1.02 2.23 11.42
CA LEU A 99 -0.89 0.90 12.00
C LEU A 99 -0.24 0.95 13.39
N MET A 100 0.76 1.81 13.58
CA MET A 100 1.44 1.99 14.86
C MET A 100 0.67 2.88 15.86
N GLY A 101 -0.50 3.41 15.48
CA GLY A 101 -1.33 4.25 16.34
C GLY A 101 -0.75 5.63 16.63
N ASP A 102 0.23 6.09 15.85
CA ASP A 102 1.03 7.27 16.17
C ASP A 102 0.54 8.54 15.45
N PHE A 103 -0.77 8.77 15.47
CA PHE A 103 -1.45 9.87 14.79
C PHE A 103 -2.64 10.45 15.59
N THR A 104 -2.90 9.93 16.78
CA THR A 104 -4.14 10.20 17.54
C THR A 104 -4.14 11.54 18.27
N PHE A 105 -2.98 12.19 18.40
CA PHE A 105 -2.85 13.50 19.03
C PHE A 105 -1.84 14.38 18.29
N PRO A 106 -2.08 15.71 18.16
CA PRO A 106 -1.12 16.62 17.56
C PRO A 106 0.20 16.65 18.35
N LYS A 107 1.31 16.39 17.67
CA LYS A 107 2.64 16.39 18.28
C LYS A 107 3.71 16.85 17.30
N PRO A 108 4.88 17.31 17.80
CA PRO A 108 6.02 17.57 16.94
C PRO A 108 6.44 16.34 16.11
N GLY A 109 7.07 16.58 14.96
CA GLY A 109 7.62 15.52 14.10
C GLY A 109 6.85 15.27 12.80
N LEU A 110 5.71 15.92 12.55
CA LEU A 110 4.99 15.81 11.27
C LEU A 110 5.86 16.22 10.07
N ASN A 111 6.74 17.22 10.24
CA ASN A 111 7.70 17.60 9.22
C ASN A 111 8.69 16.47 8.88
N ALA A 112 9.11 15.67 9.88
CA ALA A 112 9.99 14.54 9.62
C ALA A 112 9.28 13.45 8.81
N LEU A 113 7.99 13.19 9.07
CA LEU A 113 7.18 12.28 8.24
C LEU A 113 7.07 12.78 6.80
N ALA A 114 6.81 14.08 6.61
CA ALA A 114 6.76 14.69 5.27
C ALA A 114 8.11 14.58 4.54
N LEU A 115 9.22 14.77 5.25
CA LEU A 115 10.57 14.59 4.70
C LEU A 115 10.85 13.14 4.33
N SER A 116 10.44 12.15 5.14
CA SER A 116 10.56 10.73 4.78
C SER A 116 9.81 10.40 3.48
N ILE A 117 8.60 10.95 3.30
CA ILE A 117 7.82 10.79 2.06
C ILE A 117 8.59 11.39 0.86
N ARG A 118 9.19 12.56 1.04
CA ARG A 118 10.01 13.22 0.02
C ARG A 118 11.30 12.44 -0.30
N TYR A 119 12.01 11.91 0.70
CA TYR A 119 13.23 11.12 0.49
C TYR A 119 12.97 9.79 -0.22
N MET A 120 11.76 9.26 -0.10
CA MET A 120 11.29 8.12 -0.88
C MET A 120 10.78 8.51 -2.29
N GLY A 121 10.96 9.77 -2.72
CA GLY A 121 10.69 10.22 -4.09
C GLY A 121 9.35 10.93 -4.31
N GLN A 122 8.53 11.14 -3.29
CA GLN A 122 7.23 11.81 -3.43
C GLN A 122 7.20 13.12 -2.63
N ASP A 123 7.59 14.23 -3.25
CA ASP A 123 7.42 15.55 -2.63
C ASP A 123 5.95 15.99 -2.67
N LEU A 124 5.30 16.06 -1.51
CA LEU A 124 3.86 16.29 -1.44
C LEU A 124 3.48 17.65 -2.04
N LEU A 125 2.39 17.67 -2.83
CA LEU A 125 1.90 18.85 -3.56
C LEU A 125 2.87 19.39 -4.63
N ASN A 126 3.95 18.66 -4.93
CA ASN A 126 4.97 19.05 -5.90
C ASN A 126 5.26 17.89 -6.87
N PRO A 127 4.31 17.51 -7.73
CA PRO A 127 4.53 16.44 -8.71
C PRO A 127 5.59 16.87 -9.75
N PRO A 128 6.37 15.92 -10.28
CA PRO A 128 7.46 16.21 -11.21
C PRO A 128 6.97 16.80 -12.55
N THR A 129 5.77 16.43 -12.99
CA THR A 129 5.15 16.95 -14.22
C THR A 129 3.64 17.11 -14.06
N VAL A 130 2.97 17.66 -15.08
CA VAL A 130 1.51 17.75 -15.15
C VAL A 130 0.80 16.39 -15.17
N GLU A 131 1.53 15.30 -15.42
CA GLU A 131 0.99 13.93 -15.37
C GLU A 131 0.82 13.41 -13.93
N GLY A 132 1.41 14.10 -12.96
CA GLY A 132 1.44 13.68 -11.56
C GLY A 132 2.70 12.89 -11.22
N TRP A 133 2.59 11.96 -10.27
CA TRP A 133 3.67 11.04 -9.92
C TRP A 133 3.51 9.71 -10.63
N HIS A 134 4.62 9.02 -10.83
CA HIS A 134 4.63 7.66 -11.34
C HIS A 134 4.02 6.69 -10.32
N THR A 135 3.60 5.51 -10.79
CA THR A 135 2.98 4.48 -9.94
C THR A 135 3.71 3.15 -10.01
N GLY A 136 3.48 2.29 -9.02
CA GLY A 136 3.96 0.92 -9.00
C GLY A 136 5.43 0.78 -8.67
N LYS A 137 6.10 -0.15 -9.37
CA LYS A 137 7.50 -0.52 -9.09
C LYS A 137 8.50 0.63 -9.24
N GLU A 138 8.14 1.69 -9.95
CA GLU A 138 8.98 2.89 -10.09
C GLU A 138 9.15 3.65 -8.77
N TRP A 139 8.34 3.36 -7.75
CA TRP A 139 8.58 3.84 -6.38
C TRP A 139 9.73 3.13 -5.66
N ILE A 140 10.30 2.08 -6.25
CA ILE A 140 11.33 1.25 -5.64
C ILE A 140 12.56 1.22 -6.54
N ASP A 141 13.58 1.95 -6.12
CA ASP A 141 14.96 1.88 -6.61
C ASP A 141 15.91 1.57 -5.43
N SER A 142 17.20 1.40 -5.70
CA SER A 142 18.18 1.03 -4.67
C SER A 142 18.28 2.04 -3.52
N GLY A 143 18.03 3.33 -3.75
CA GLY A 143 18.05 4.36 -2.72
C GLY A 143 16.72 4.44 -1.95
N THR A 144 15.59 4.53 -2.67
CA THR A 144 14.26 4.65 -2.06
C THR A 144 13.86 3.39 -1.29
N LEU A 145 14.37 2.21 -1.68
CA LEU A 145 14.19 0.95 -0.96
C LEU A 145 14.77 1.00 0.45
N VAL A 146 15.99 1.53 0.62
CA VAL A 146 16.66 1.60 1.91
C VAL A 146 15.90 2.54 2.85
N GLU A 147 15.47 3.71 2.35
CA GLU A 147 14.66 4.65 3.12
C GLU A 147 13.33 4.04 3.57
N ARG A 148 12.68 3.27 2.69
CA ARG A 148 11.45 2.53 3.03
C ARG A 148 11.67 1.55 4.16
N ILE A 149 12.69 0.68 4.05
CA ILE A 149 13.00 -0.34 5.05
C ILE A 149 13.34 0.34 6.37
N ASN A 150 14.22 1.35 6.36
CA ASN A 150 14.62 2.06 7.57
C ASN A 150 13.43 2.69 8.28
N PHE A 151 12.57 3.38 7.52
CA PHE A 151 11.36 3.97 8.07
C PHE A 151 10.46 2.89 8.67
N THR A 152 10.03 1.88 7.90
CA THR A 152 9.08 0.88 8.41
C THR A 152 9.65 0.10 9.59
N ALA A 153 10.92 -0.32 9.54
CA ALA A 153 11.60 -1.05 10.60
C ALA A 153 11.78 -0.22 11.88
N ASP A 154 12.09 1.07 11.79
CA ASP A 154 12.15 1.96 12.96
C ASP A 154 10.79 2.04 13.66
N ARG A 155 9.72 2.24 12.87
CA ARG A 155 8.37 2.36 13.40
C ARG A 155 7.92 1.06 14.08
N VAL A 156 7.99 -0.08 13.40
CA VAL A 156 7.50 -1.35 13.96
C VAL A 156 8.42 -1.93 15.05
N GLY A 157 9.69 -1.52 15.09
CA GLY A 157 10.64 -1.88 16.13
C GLY A 157 10.43 -1.15 17.46
N ASN A 158 9.71 -0.02 17.45
CA ASN A 158 9.52 0.80 18.64
C ASN A 158 8.39 0.27 19.53
N VAL A 159 8.76 -0.53 20.53
CA VAL A 159 7.85 -1.15 21.52
C VAL A 159 7.07 -0.16 22.39
N ASN A 160 7.36 1.13 22.31
CA ASN A 160 6.61 2.17 23.03
C ASN A 160 5.43 2.70 22.24
N LEU A 161 5.35 2.43 20.92
CA LEU A 161 4.23 2.87 20.11
C LEU A 161 2.96 2.10 20.47
N PRO A 162 1.79 2.77 20.50
CA PRO A 162 0.52 2.14 20.86
C PRO A 162 0.21 0.89 20.04
N GLY A 163 0.43 0.94 18.72
CA GLY A 163 0.18 -0.20 17.83
C GLY A 163 1.11 -1.38 18.09
N VAL A 164 2.41 -1.15 18.32
CA VAL A 164 3.35 -2.23 18.66
C VAL A 164 2.99 -2.86 19.99
N ARG A 165 2.59 -2.04 20.98
CA ARG A 165 2.11 -2.53 22.28
C ARG A 165 0.87 -3.40 22.15
N ASP A 166 -0.09 -3.00 21.32
CA ASP A 166 -1.29 -3.78 21.03
C ASP A 166 -0.95 -5.12 20.35
N ILE A 167 -0.06 -5.11 19.36
CA ILE A 167 0.44 -6.34 18.71
C ILE A 167 1.05 -7.30 19.75
N ILE A 168 1.96 -6.80 20.59
CA ILE A 168 2.59 -7.59 21.64
C ILE A 168 1.54 -8.13 22.62
N ALA A 169 0.60 -7.30 23.06
CA ALA A 169 -0.45 -7.71 24.00
C ALA A 169 -1.34 -8.82 23.42
N ARG A 170 -1.73 -8.72 22.15
CA ARG A 170 -2.52 -9.76 21.47
C ARG A 170 -1.76 -11.07 21.37
N LEU A 171 -0.48 -11.04 20.99
CA LEU A 171 0.35 -12.25 20.94
C LEU A 171 0.58 -12.85 22.34
N ARG A 172 0.72 -12.02 23.38
CA ARG A 172 0.79 -12.51 24.77
C ARG A 172 -0.49 -13.22 25.20
N ALA A 173 -1.65 -12.76 24.74
CA ALA A 173 -2.95 -13.30 25.12
C ALA A 173 -3.21 -14.71 24.53
N GLU A 174 -2.41 -15.15 23.55
CA GLU A 174 -2.57 -16.48 22.94
C GLU A 174 -2.10 -17.63 23.82
N GLY A 175 -1.22 -17.38 24.81
CA GLY A 175 -0.76 -18.40 25.74
C GLY A 175 0.55 -18.06 26.45
N PRO A 176 1.01 -18.91 27.39
CA PRO A 176 2.26 -18.71 28.12
C PRO A 176 3.50 -18.91 27.22
N THR A 177 3.36 -19.66 26.14
CA THR A 177 4.40 -19.94 25.15
C THR A 177 3.83 -19.86 23.73
N LEU A 178 4.69 -19.55 22.77
CA LEU A 178 4.35 -19.53 21.35
C LEU A 178 5.32 -20.41 20.56
N THR A 179 4.81 -21.05 19.50
CA THR A 179 5.68 -21.68 18.51
C THR A 179 6.30 -20.60 17.59
N PRO A 180 7.47 -20.85 16.99
CA PRO A 180 8.07 -19.96 15.99
C PRO A 180 7.11 -19.65 14.84
N GLU A 181 6.39 -20.64 14.35
CA GLU A 181 5.40 -20.52 13.28
C GLU A 181 4.27 -19.58 13.70
N ARG A 182 3.76 -19.74 14.92
CA ARG A 182 2.67 -18.90 15.42
C ARG A 182 3.11 -17.45 15.63
N LEU A 183 4.34 -17.21 16.08
CA LEU A 183 4.90 -15.87 16.18
C LEU A 183 4.94 -15.18 14.81
N VAL A 184 5.46 -15.85 13.79
CA VAL A 184 5.54 -15.32 12.42
C VAL A 184 4.14 -15.03 11.88
N ASP A 185 3.24 -16.01 11.93
CA ASP A 185 1.89 -15.89 11.38
C ASP A 185 1.06 -14.84 12.13
N GLY A 186 1.24 -14.74 13.45
CA GLY A 186 0.58 -13.72 14.28
C GLY A 186 1.06 -12.31 13.94
N CYS A 187 2.36 -12.11 13.75
CA CYS A 187 2.91 -10.83 13.28
C CYS A 187 2.39 -10.47 11.88
N LEU A 188 2.38 -11.41 10.93
CA LEU A 188 1.85 -11.18 9.58
C LEU A 188 0.37 -10.78 9.60
N GLN A 189 -0.43 -11.49 10.39
CA GLN A 189 -1.86 -11.19 10.56
C GLN A 189 -2.07 -9.78 11.12
N LEU A 190 -1.34 -9.41 12.16
CA LEU A 190 -1.49 -8.14 12.85
C LEU A 190 -0.90 -6.94 12.08
N LEU A 191 0.05 -7.18 11.17
CA LEU A 191 0.57 -6.15 10.26
C LEU A 191 -0.39 -5.78 9.12
N GLY A 192 -1.43 -6.58 8.87
CA GLY A 192 -2.38 -6.37 7.76
C GLY A 192 -2.73 -7.65 6.98
N GLY A 193 -2.26 -8.80 7.44
CA GLY A 193 -2.49 -10.10 6.81
C GLY A 193 -1.73 -10.24 5.51
N TYR A 194 -0.44 -9.88 5.51
CA TYR A 194 0.45 -10.06 4.35
C TYR A 194 0.73 -11.53 4.10
N GLU A 195 0.82 -11.89 2.83
CA GLU A 195 1.18 -13.23 2.36
C GLU A 195 2.63 -13.21 1.89
N LEU A 196 3.44 -14.14 2.40
CA LEU A 196 4.82 -14.32 2.01
C LEU A 196 4.96 -15.57 1.16
N SER A 197 6.03 -15.66 0.37
CA SER A 197 6.44 -16.94 -0.21
C SER A 197 6.77 -17.96 0.88
N GLU A 198 6.60 -19.25 0.58
CA GLU A 198 6.94 -20.34 1.50
C GLU A 198 8.43 -20.32 1.89
N GLU A 199 9.30 -19.90 0.99
CA GLU A 199 10.74 -19.75 1.21
C GLU A 199 11.02 -18.67 2.27
N THR A 200 10.59 -17.43 2.04
CA THR A 200 10.77 -16.32 2.98
C THR A 200 10.10 -16.60 4.33
N ARG A 201 8.90 -17.20 4.32
CA ARG A 201 8.24 -17.63 5.56
C ARG A 201 9.09 -18.65 6.33
N SER A 202 9.64 -19.64 5.65
CA SER A 202 10.49 -20.68 6.27
C SER A 202 11.75 -20.08 6.90
N GLU A 203 12.37 -19.08 6.25
CA GLU A 203 13.52 -18.36 6.80
C GLU A 203 13.18 -17.58 8.07
N LEU A 204 12.04 -16.87 8.09
CA LEU A 204 11.58 -16.15 9.29
C LEU A 204 11.27 -17.12 10.44
N VAL A 205 10.67 -18.27 10.15
CA VAL A 205 10.43 -19.32 11.14
C VAL A 205 11.75 -19.87 11.68
N ALA A 206 12.75 -20.10 10.82
CA ALA A 206 14.08 -20.53 11.23
C ALA A 206 14.77 -19.49 12.12
N LEU A 207 14.65 -18.21 11.78
CA LEU A 207 15.15 -17.09 12.60
C LEU A 207 14.53 -17.10 14.00
N ALA A 208 13.21 -17.24 14.09
CA ALA A 208 12.50 -17.34 15.37
C ALA A 208 12.88 -18.58 16.17
N ARG A 209 13.08 -19.72 15.51
CA ARG A 209 13.50 -20.98 16.15
C ARG A 209 14.91 -20.87 16.73
N ASN A 210 15.83 -20.27 15.99
CA ASN A 210 17.22 -20.07 16.41
C ASN A 210 17.34 -19.11 17.62
N ALA A 211 16.35 -18.24 17.83
CA ALA A 211 16.27 -17.38 19.02
C ALA A 211 15.89 -18.13 20.32
N GLY A 212 15.49 -19.41 20.22
CA GLY A 212 15.12 -20.27 21.35
C GLY A 212 13.64 -20.17 21.76
N GLU A 213 13.28 -20.83 22.87
CA GLU A 213 11.89 -20.92 23.35
C GLU A 213 11.25 -19.54 23.55
N ILE A 214 10.01 -19.37 23.05
CA ILE A 214 9.29 -18.09 23.07
C ILE A 214 8.28 -18.11 24.22
N GLN A 215 8.69 -17.58 25.37
CA GLN A 215 7.84 -17.41 26.54
C GLN A 215 7.24 -16.00 26.53
N THR A 216 5.92 -15.89 26.57
CA THR A 216 5.21 -14.59 26.40
C THR A 216 5.34 -13.66 27.61
N GLY A 217 5.53 -14.25 28.80
CA GLY A 217 5.80 -13.55 30.05
C GLY A 217 7.26 -13.10 30.23
N ALA A 218 8.18 -13.53 29.35
CA ALA A 218 9.58 -13.14 29.45
C ALA A 218 9.79 -11.65 29.11
N GLU A 219 10.74 -11.01 29.79
CA GLU A 219 11.10 -9.61 29.56
C GLU A 219 11.47 -9.35 28.08
N LYS A 220 12.19 -10.30 27.47
CA LYS A 220 12.64 -10.25 26.07
C LYS A 220 11.54 -10.52 25.04
N PHE A 221 10.30 -10.83 25.46
CA PHE A 221 9.23 -11.13 24.52
C PHE A 221 8.91 -9.94 23.62
N SER A 222 8.80 -8.74 24.19
CA SER A 222 8.52 -7.51 23.44
C SER A 222 9.57 -7.24 22.35
N SER A 223 10.85 -7.41 22.68
CA SER A 223 11.94 -7.20 21.72
C SER A 223 11.97 -8.28 20.64
N ARG A 224 11.59 -9.52 20.94
CA ARG A 224 11.48 -10.59 19.94
C ARG A 224 10.35 -10.33 18.94
N VAL A 225 9.19 -9.89 19.43
CA VAL A 225 8.08 -9.47 18.55
C VAL A 225 8.52 -8.32 17.66
N ALA A 226 9.16 -7.28 18.24
CA ALA A 226 9.68 -6.14 17.48
C ALA A 226 10.68 -6.57 16.39
N GLN A 227 11.63 -7.44 16.70
CA GLN A 227 12.58 -7.99 15.72
C GLN A 227 11.87 -8.77 14.61
N MET A 228 10.87 -9.58 14.94
CA MET A 228 10.10 -10.31 13.94
C MET A 228 9.33 -9.35 13.01
N LEU A 229 8.70 -8.31 13.56
CA LEU A 229 8.05 -7.28 12.76
C LEU A 229 9.05 -6.58 11.84
N GLN A 230 10.23 -6.24 12.34
CA GLN A 230 11.31 -5.62 11.54
C GLN A 230 11.77 -6.53 10.40
N SER A 231 11.93 -7.83 10.65
CA SER A 231 12.29 -8.80 9.60
C SER A 231 11.19 -8.93 8.55
N ILE A 232 9.91 -8.93 8.95
CA ILE A 232 8.78 -9.00 8.01
C ILE A 232 8.71 -7.76 7.12
N VAL A 233 8.83 -6.55 7.69
CA VAL A 233 8.70 -5.31 6.88
C VAL A 233 9.90 -5.07 5.95
N ALA A 234 10.98 -5.84 6.13
CA ALA A 234 12.16 -5.82 5.27
C ALA A 234 12.08 -6.86 4.12
N THR A 235 11.04 -7.69 4.05
CA THR A 235 10.89 -8.65 2.95
C THR A 235 10.48 -7.97 1.66
N THR A 236 10.90 -8.56 0.53
CA THR A 236 10.50 -8.09 -0.80
C THR A 236 8.98 -8.07 -0.95
N GLU A 237 8.29 -9.09 -0.48
CA GLU A 237 6.82 -9.19 -0.56
C GLU A 237 6.14 -8.04 0.18
N TYR A 238 6.62 -7.65 1.36
CA TYR A 238 6.05 -6.50 2.08
C TYR A 238 6.30 -5.17 1.36
N LEU A 239 7.51 -5.00 0.82
CA LEU A 239 7.94 -3.76 0.18
C LEU A 239 7.23 -3.49 -1.16
N PHE A 240 6.85 -4.56 -1.87
CA PHE A 240 6.18 -4.51 -3.17
C PHE A 240 4.66 -4.70 -3.09
N ALA A 241 4.09 -4.74 -1.88
CA ALA A 241 2.65 -4.89 -1.61
C ALA A 241 1.98 -3.63 -1.03
#